data_AF-A0A2X4U1V1-F1
#
_entry.id   AF-A0A2X4U1V1-F1
#
_cell.length_a   1.000
_cell.length_b   1.000
_cell.length_c   1.000
_cell.angle_alpha   90.00
_cell.angle_beta   90.00
_cell.angle_gamma   90.00
#
_symmetry.space_group_name_H-M   'P 1'
#
loop_
_entity.id
_entity.type
_entity.pdbx_description
1 polymer ?
#
loop_
_entity_poly.entity_id
_entity_poly.type
_entity_poly.pdbx_seq_one_letter_code
_entity_poly.pdbx_strand_id
1 'polypeptide(L)'
;MTRKRTLVKHHILSLALTTPLSVYAFDSLTVFGDSLSDTGNNGRWTWDSSQNYLYDEQLADRYGLALSPSSKGGSNYAAGGATATSELNPQDNTADQVRQWLAKTGGKADRNGLYIHWVGGNDLAAAIAQPAMARQIADNSAINAAAQVGLLLGAGAGLVVVPNVPDISATPMLLEAVITAGLGAAAPRR
;
A
#
# COMPACT_ATOMS: atom_id res chain seq x y z
N MET A 1 -3.99 -35.59 76.92
CA MET A 1 -4.56 -36.02 75.62
C MET A 1 -4.02 -35.09 74.54
N THR A 2 -3.07 -35.55 73.72
CA THR A 2 -2.33 -34.70 72.75
C THR A 2 -2.82 -35.01 71.34
N ARG A 3 -3.57 -34.08 70.72
CA ARG A 3 -4.07 -34.23 69.33
C ARG A 3 -2.93 -33.93 68.35
N LYS A 4 -2.49 -34.94 67.60
CA LYS A 4 -1.58 -34.76 66.44
C LYS A 4 -2.38 -34.15 65.27
N ARG A 5 -1.92 -33.02 64.72
CA ARG A 5 -2.44 -32.43 63.49
C ARG A 5 -1.65 -32.99 62.30
N THR A 6 -2.34 -33.66 61.40
CA THR A 6 -1.77 -34.20 60.16
C THR A 6 -1.69 -33.10 59.11
N LEU A 7 -0.49 -32.84 58.58
CA LEU A 7 -0.25 -31.84 57.54
C LEU A 7 -0.46 -32.51 56.17
N VAL A 8 -1.51 -32.12 55.44
CA VAL A 8 -1.76 -32.58 54.07
C VAL A 8 -0.94 -31.72 53.11
N LYS A 9 0.08 -32.30 52.48
CA LYS A 9 0.88 -31.65 51.43
C LYS A 9 0.04 -31.59 50.14
N HIS A 10 -0.28 -30.38 49.70
CA HIS A 10 -0.89 -30.14 48.40
C HIS A 10 0.22 -29.99 47.36
N HIS A 11 0.32 -30.93 46.42
CA HIS A 11 1.18 -30.81 45.26
C HIS A 11 0.42 -30.04 44.18
N ILE A 12 0.89 -28.82 43.87
CA ILE A 12 0.38 -28.02 42.75
C ILE A 12 1.05 -28.58 41.48
N LEU A 13 0.24 -29.17 40.59
CA LEU A 13 0.68 -29.62 39.28
C LEU A 13 0.49 -28.45 38.29
N SER A 14 1.59 -27.80 37.91
CA SER A 14 1.59 -26.72 36.91
C SER A 14 1.55 -27.32 35.50
N LEU A 15 0.40 -27.24 34.83
CA LEU A 15 0.24 -27.62 33.43
C LEU A 15 0.64 -26.42 32.55
N ALA A 16 1.86 -26.46 31.97
CA ALA A 16 2.29 -25.47 31.00
C ALA A 16 1.73 -25.83 29.62
N LEU A 17 0.65 -25.16 29.20
CA LEU A 17 0.18 -25.19 27.81
C LEU A 17 1.16 -24.37 26.96
N THR A 18 2.06 -25.05 26.23
CA THR A 18 2.83 -24.42 25.16
C THR A 18 1.92 -24.26 23.95
N THR A 19 1.25 -23.12 23.82
CA THR A 19 0.63 -22.75 22.54
C THR A 19 1.75 -22.41 21.57
N PRO A 20 1.80 -23.01 20.36
CA PRO A 20 2.74 -22.57 19.35
C PRO A 20 2.44 -21.10 19.05
N LEU A 21 3.42 -20.21 19.28
CA LEU A 21 3.33 -18.85 18.79
C LEU A 21 3.44 -18.94 17.26
N SER A 22 2.35 -18.62 16.56
CA SER A 22 2.44 -18.31 15.14
C SER A 22 3.36 -17.10 15.02
N VAL A 23 4.59 -17.33 14.55
CA VAL A 23 5.45 -16.24 14.09
C VAL A 23 4.84 -15.74 12.80
N TYR A 24 4.11 -14.63 12.87
CA TYR A 24 3.74 -13.90 11.66
C TYR A 24 5.01 -13.29 11.09
N ALA A 25 5.16 -13.33 9.77
CA ALA A 25 6.31 -12.73 9.11
C ALA A 25 6.36 -11.20 9.30
N PHE A 26 5.19 -10.59 9.54
CA PHE A 26 5.01 -9.16 9.74
C PHE A 26 3.95 -8.91 10.81
N ASP A 27 4.09 -7.80 11.55
CA ASP A 27 3.13 -7.40 12.59
C ASP A 27 2.03 -6.47 12.03
N SER A 28 2.30 -5.80 10.91
CA SER A 28 1.38 -4.87 10.26
C SER A 28 1.64 -4.75 8.76
N LEU A 29 0.64 -4.26 8.01
CA LEU A 29 0.75 -3.90 6.60
C LEU A 29 0.29 -2.45 6.42
N THR A 30 1.10 -1.61 5.78
CA THR A 30 0.73 -0.26 5.36
C THR A 30 1.04 -0.07 3.88
N VAL A 31 0.09 0.49 3.14
CA VAL A 31 0.17 0.60 1.67
C VAL A 31 -0.02 2.05 1.25
N PHE A 32 0.85 2.53 0.36
CA PHE A 32 0.81 3.83 -0.30
C PHE A 32 0.85 3.60 -1.80
N GLY A 33 0.09 4.39 -2.56
CA GLY A 33 0.08 4.23 -4.00
C GLY A 33 -1.17 4.76 -4.69
N ASP A 34 -1.42 4.18 -5.85
CA ASP A 34 -2.49 4.56 -6.76
C ASP A 34 -3.60 3.49 -6.86
N SER A 35 -4.32 3.47 -7.99
CA SER A 35 -5.41 2.54 -8.27
C SER A 35 -4.99 1.07 -8.23
N LEU A 36 -3.71 0.74 -8.46
CA LEU A 36 -3.20 -0.63 -8.37
C LEU A 36 -3.24 -1.19 -6.95
N SER A 37 -3.35 -0.31 -5.95
CA SER A 37 -3.37 -0.68 -4.53
C SER A 37 -4.59 -0.09 -3.79
N ASP A 38 -5.48 0.65 -4.45
CA ASP A 38 -6.60 1.32 -3.78
C ASP A 38 -7.71 0.30 -3.41
N THR A 39 -7.86 0.06 -2.12
CA THR A 39 -8.87 -0.87 -1.58
C THR A 39 -10.22 -0.20 -1.30
N GLY A 40 -10.38 1.08 -1.64
CA GLY A 40 -11.67 1.78 -1.61
C GLY A 40 -11.64 3.19 -1.01
N ASN A 41 -10.50 3.88 -1.01
CA ASN A 41 -10.45 5.33 -0.72
C ASN A 41 -11.13 6.12 -1.84
N ASN A 42 -10.72 5.89 -3.09
CA ASN A 42 -11.39 6.46 -4.27
C ASN A 42 -12.20 5.40 -5.03
N GLY A 43 -11.79 4.14 -4.94
CA GLY A 43 -12.50 3.03 -5.55
C GLY A 43 -11.68 1.74 -5.56
N ARG A 44 -12.18 0.72 -6.24
CA ARG A 44 -11.47 -0.54 -6.49
C ARG A 44 -11.40 -0.77 -7.98
N TRP A 45 -10.20 -0.99 -8.50
CA TRP A 45 -9.89 -0.98 -9.94
C TRP A 45 -9.58 -2.38 -10.48
N THR A 46 -10.40 -3.37 -10.10
CA THR A 46 -10.32 -4.76 -10.57
C THR A 46 -11.58 -5.14 -11.35
N TRP A 47 -11.47 -6.17 -12.19
CA TRP A 47 -12.63 -6.79 -12.85
C TRP A 47 -13.52 -7.41 -11.77
N ASP A 48 -14.79 -7.01 -11.67
CA ASP A 48 -15.69 -7.34 -10.55
C ASP A 48 -15.03 -7.14 -9.18
N SER A 49 -14.99 -5.86 -8.78
CA SER A 49 -14.36 -5.39 -7.53
C SER A 49 -14.87 -6.04 -6.25
N SER A 50 -15.99 -6.77 -6.30
CA SER A 50 -16.54 -7.51 -5.18
C SER A 50 -15.95 -8.92 -5.01
N GLN A 51 -15.37 -9.48 -6.08
CA GLN A 51 -14.87 -10.86 -6.11
C GLN A 51 -13.35 -10.95 -6.27
N ASN A 52 -12.72 -9.96 -6.91
CA ASN A 52 -11.30 -10.01 -7.23
C ASN A 52 -10.49 -9.08 -6.33
N TYR A 53 -9.61 -9.70 -5.54
CA TYR A 53 -8.72 -9.03 -4.61
C TYR A 53 -7.52 -8.43 -5.34
N LEU A 54 -7.13 -7.23 -4.91
CA LEU A 54 -5.85 -6.64 -5.26
C LEU A 54 -4.70 -7.46 -4.64
N TYR A 55 -3.49 -7.25 -5.15
CA TYR A 55 -2.31 -8.00 -4.71
C TYR A 55 -2.03 -7.79 -3.21
N ASP A 56 -2.25 -6.59 -2.70
CA ASP A 56 -2.02 -6.19 -1.31
C ASP A 56 -3.07 -6.79 -0.37
N GLU A 57 -4.30 -6.96 -0.84
CA GLU A 57 -5.34 -7.70 -0.11
C GLU A 57 -5.05 -9.20 -0.05
N GLN A 58 -4.59 -9.80 -1.16
CA GLN A 58 -4.13 -11.19 -1.18
C GLN A 58 -2.93 -11.40 -0.24
N LEU A 59 -2.05 -10.41 -0.15
CA LEU A 59 -0.91 -10.41 0.76
C LEU A 59 -1.36 -10.31 2.23
N ALA A 60 -2.31 -9.42 2.50
CA ALA A 60 -2.90 -9.26 3.81
C ALA A 60 -3.55 -10.57 4.29
N ASP A 61 -4.39 -11.18 3.44
CA ASP A 61 -5.04 -12.47 3.73
C ASP A 61 -4.02 -13.58 3.98
N ARG A 62 -3.02 -13.73 3.09
CA ARG A 62 -1.97 -14.75 3.21
C ARG A 62 -1.17 -14.67 4.51
N TYR A 63 -0.92 -13.46 5.02
CA TYR A 63 -0.16 -13.25 6.25
C TYR A 63 -1.03 -12.98 7.48
N GLY A 64 -2.36 -13.05 7.36
CA GLY A 64 -3.28 -12.78 8.46
C GLY A 64 -3.26 -11.33 8.97
N LEU A 65 -2.96 -10.38 8.09
CA LEU A 65 -2.85 -8.95 8.39
C LEU A 65 -4.18 -8.24 8.10
N ALA A 66 -4.46 -7.19 8.88
CA ALA A 66 -5.58 -6.30 8.58
C ALA A 66 -5.20 -5.28 7.52
N LEU A 67 -6.03 -5.14 6.48
CA LEU A 67 -5.90 -4.09 5.48
C LEU A 67 -7.28 -3.54 5.14
N SER A 68 -7.45 -2.23 5.29
CA SER A 68 -8.68 -1.50 4.94
C SER A 68 -8.33 -0.08 4.54
N PRO A 69 -9.20 0.62 3.78
CA PRO A 69 -8.92 1.98 3.33
C PRO A 69 -8.77 2.95 4.52
N SER A 70 -7.82 3.87 4.40
CA SER A 70 -7.49 4.88 5.42
C SER A 70 -8.65 5.82 5.72
N SER A 71 -9.51 6.10 4.73
CA SER A 71 -10.78 6.82 4.88
C SER A 71 -11.76 6.15 5.86
N LYS A 72 -11.61 4.84 6.12
CA LYS A 72 -12.34 4.08 7.14
C LYS A 72 -11.49 3.76 8.37
N GLY A 73 -10.36 4.45 8.54
CA GLY A 73 -9.44 4.30 9.66
C GLY A 73 -8.35 3.25 9.45
N GLY A 74 -8.30 2.57 8.29
CA GLY A 74 -7.33 1.52 8.00
C GLY A 74 -5.91 2.01 7.68
N SER A 75 -5.10 1.09 7.15
CA SER A 75 -3.68 1.27 6.83
C SER A 75 -3.36 1.28 5.32
N ASN A 76 -4.38 1.19 4.46
CA ASN A 76 -4.21 1.41 3.04
C ASN A 76 -4.52 2.87 2.70
N TYR A 77 -3.48 3.64 2.39
CA TYR A 77 -3.57 5.05 2.00
C TYR A 77 -3.63 5.26 0.48
N ALA A 78 -3.49 4.18 -0.31
CA ALA A 78 -3.52 4.29 -1.75
C ALA A 78 -4.87 4.82 -2.24
N ALA A 79 -4.82 5.66 -3.27
CA ALA A 79 -5.99 6.33 -3.81
C ALA A 79 -5.92 6.32 -5.35
N GLY A 80 -7.00 5.89 -6.00
CA GLY A 80 -7.07 5.85 -7.46
C GLY A 80 -6.71 7.19 -8.09
N GLY A 81 -5.79 7.16 -9.05
CA GLY A 81 -5.29 8.37 -9.74
C GLY A 81 -4.12 9.07 -9.04
N ALA A 82 -3.63 8.54 -7.91
CA ALA A 82 -2.52 9.17 -7.21
C ALA A 82 -1.24 9.23 -8.05
N THR A 83 -0.56 10.37 -7.98
CA THR A 83 0.78 10.58 -8.55
C THR A 83 1.84 10.61 -7.45
N ALA A 84 3.12 10.51 -7.82
CA ALA A 84 4.20 10.59 -6.84
C ALA A 84 4.29 11.99 -6.20
N THR A 85 3.76 13.01 -6.88
CA THR A 85 3.90 14.43 -6.53
C THR A 85 2.52 15.12 -6.58
N SER A 86 2.31 16.13 -5.73
CA SER A 86 1.06 16.90 -5.71
C SER A 86 0.94 17.88 -6.88
N GLU A 87 2.04 18.21 -7.55
CA GLU A 87 2.05 19.09 -8.73
C GLU A 87 1.29 18.48 -9.92
N LEU A 88 1.29 17.15 -10.06
CA LEU A 88 0.54 16.45 -11.10
C LEU A 88 -0.91 16.16 -10.68
N ASN A 89 -1.12 15.83 -9.41
CA ASN A 89 -2.44 15.63 -8.84
C ASN A 89 -2.51 16.15 -7.39
N PRO A 90 -3.05 17.36 -7.17
CA PRO A 90 -3.12 17.96 -5.84
C PRO A 90 -4.10 17.27 -4.89
N GLN A 91 -5.05 16.49 -5.41
CA GLN A 91 -6.05 15.81 -4.59
C GLN A 91 -5.53 14.46 -4.10
N ASP A 92 -4.91 13.69 -5.00
CA ASP A 92 -4.39 12.36 -4.71
C ASP A 92 -2.91 12.28 -5.09
N ASN A 93 -2.04 12.16 -4.08
CA ASN A 93 -0.61 11.96 -4.30
C ASN A 93 0.03 11.23 -3.12
N THR A 94 1.08 10.46 -3.38
CA THR A 94 1.72 9.64 -2.35
C THR A 94 2.52 10.45 -1.33
N ALA A 95 2.95 11.68 -1.67
CA ALA A 95 3.61 12.58 -0.72
C ALA A 95 2.67 12.93 0.44
N ASP A 96 1.41 13.27 0.14
CA ASP A 96 0.38 13.56 1.12
C ASP A 96 -0.04 12.30 1.88
N GLN A 97 -0.17 11.16 1.20
CA GLN A 97 -0.48 9.88 1.84
C GLN A 97 0.57 9.52 2.93
N VAL A 98 1.87 9.62 2.60
CA VAL A 98 2.96 9.36 3.55
C VAL A 98 2.96 10.39 4.69
N ARG A 99 2.74 11.67 4.40
CA ARG A 99 2.63 12.72 5.43
C ARG A 99 1.48 12.45 6.40
N GLN A 100 0.31 12.06 5.88
CA GLN A 100 -0.87 11.75 6.69
C GLN A 100 -0.63 10.53 7.57
N TRP A 101 0.01 9.48 7.04
CA TRP A 101 0.39 8.31 7.82
C TRP A 101 1.37 8.65 8.93
N LEU A 102 2.45 9.39 8.64
CA LEU A 102 3.42 9.84 9.64
C LEU A 102 2.75 10.66 10.75
N ALA A 103 1.81 11.56 10.41
CA ALA A 103 1.06 12.32 11.40
C ALA A 103 0.22 11.40 12.31
N LYS A 104 -0.42 10.37 11.74
CA LYS A 104 -1.25 9.41 12.48
C LYS A 104 -0.42 8.49 13.39
N THR A 105 0.80 8.15 13.00
CA THR A 105 1.68 7.23 13.76
C THR A 105 2.68 7.95 14.67
N GLY A 106 2.63 9.28 14.75
CA GLY A 106 3.59 10.07 15.53
C GLY A 106 5.01 9.99 14.96
N GLY A 107 5.13 9.82 13.64
CA GLY A 107 6.38 9.75 12.90
C GLY A 107 7.15 8.44 13.08
N LYS A 108 6.48 7.37 13.51
CA LYS A 108 7.10 6.07 13.79
C LYS A 108 6.47 4.96 12.98
N ALA A 109 7.32 4.19 12.33
CA ALA A 109 6.95 2.93 11.71
C ALA A 109 6.98 1.81 12.76
N ASP A 110 6.24 0.76 12.47
CA ASP A 110 6.46 -0.55 13.04
C ASP A 110 7.68 -1.19 12.37
N ARG A 111 8.67 -1.59 13.18
CA ARG A 111 9.92 -2.17 12.67
C ARG A 111 9.71 -3.53 12.01
N ASN A 112 8.68 -4.26 12.43
CA ASN A 112 8.30 -5.55 11.86
C ASN A 112 7.13 -5.40 10.86
N GLY A 113 6.76 -4.17 10.50
CA GLY A 113 5.72 -3.90 9.52
C GLY A 113 6.21 -4.14 8.09
N LEU A 114 5.28 -4.59 7.25
CA LEU A 114 5.43 -4.60 5.81
C LEU A 114 4.87 -3.29 5.24
N TYR A 115 5.70 -2.57 4.51
CA TYR A 115 5.33 -1.33 3.84
C TYR A 115 5.37 -1.52 2.33
N ILE A 116 4.36 -1.03 1.63
CA ILE A 116 4.34 -1.04 0.16
C ILE A 116 4.17 0.39 -0.33
N HIS A 117 5.03 0.80 -1.25
CA HIS A 117 4.97 2.10 -1.92
C HIS A 117 5.01 1.85 -3.43
N TRP A 118 3.86 1.95 -4.09
CA TRP A 118 3.76 1.69 -5.52
C TRP A 118 3.03 2.82 -6.24
N VAL A 119 3.78 3.59 -7.02
CA VAL A 119 3.30 4.77 -7.74
C VAL A 119 4.10 4.99 -9.02
N GLY A 120 3.59 5.85 -9.91
CA GLY A 120 4.29 6.36 -11.09
C GLY A 120 3.55 6.09 -12.40
N GLY A 121 2.54 5.20 -12.40
CA GLY A 121 1.72 4.94 -13.59
C GLY A 121 0.98 6.19 -14.06
N ASN A 122 0.34 6.91 -13.13
CA ASN A 122 -0.36 8.16 -13.43
C ASN A 122 0.60 9.29 -13.84
N ASP A 123 1.80 9.35 -13.25
CA ASP A 123 2.84 10.31 -13.61
C ASP A 123 3.29 10.11 -15.05
N LEU A 124 3.52 8.85 -15.46
CA LEU A 124 3.89 8.54 -16.84
C LEU A 124 2.74 8.75 -17.82
N ALA A 125 1.48 8.54 -17.42
CA ALA A 125 0.33 8.93 -18.22
C ALA A 125 0.30 10.46 -18.45
N ALA A 126 0.59 11.25 -17.42
CA ALA A 126 0.72 12.71 -17.54
C ALA A 126 1.92 13.12 -18.43
N ALA A 127 3.04 12.39 -18.34
CA ALA A 127 4.22 12.60 -19.19
C ALA A 127 3.89 12.45 -20.68
N ILE A 128 3.00 11.53 -21.03
CA ILE A 128 2.60 11.28 -22.42
C ILE A 128 1.70 12.40 -22.94
N ALA A 129 0.81 12.93 -22.10
CA ALA A 129 0.01 14.10 -22.44
C ALA A 129 0.87 15.37 -22.60
N GLN A 130 2.11 15.37 -22.07
CA GLN A 130 3.03 16.51 -22.09
C GLN A 130 4.43 16.10 -22.61
N PRO A 131 4.59 15.75 -23.90
CA PRO A 131 5.83 15.17 -24.42
C PRO A 131 7.10 16.02 -24.18
N ALA A 132 6.97 17.34 -24.21
CA ALA A 132 8.07 18.27 -23.95
C ALA A 132 8.61 18.19 -22.52
N MET A 133 7.77 17.76 -21.57
CA MET A 133 8.12 17.61 -20.14
C MET A 133 8.25 16.16 -19.72
N ALA A 134 8.06 15.19 -20.64
CA ALA A 134 7.94 13.78 -20.31
C ALA A 134 9.12 13.25 -19.48
N ARG A 135 10.35 13.60 -19.89
CA ARG A 135 11.57 13.20 -19.17
C ARG A 135 11.61 13.78 -17.76
N GLN A 136 11.31 15.07 -17.62
CA GLN A 136 11.28 15.76 -16.33
C GLN A 136 10.22 15.17 -15.41
N ILE A 137 9.02 14.86 -15.93
CA ILE A 137 7.94 14.25 -15.15
C ILE A 137 8.36 12.87 -14.65
N ALA A 138 8.92 12.03 -15.52
CA ALA A 138 9.40 10.70 -15.14
C ALA A 138 10.53 10.75 -14.09
N ASP A 139 11.51 11.64 -14.28
CA ASP A 139 12.62 11.82 -13.34
C ASP A 139 12.11 12.33 -11.98
N ASN A 140 11.21 13.33 -11.97
CA ASN A 140 10.61 13.86 -10.75
C ASN A 140 9.77 12.81 -10.03
N SER A 141 9.03 11.96 -10.75
CA SER A 141 8.25 10.88 -10.17
C SER A 141 9.14 9.91 -9.40
N ALA A 142 10.22 9.44 -10.04
CA ALA A 142 11.19 8.54 -9.42
C ALA A 142 11.89 9.15 -8.21
N ILE A 143 12.31 10.42 -8.30
CA ILE A 143 12.97 11.14 -7.19
C ILE A 143 12.01 11.27 -5.99
N ASN A 144 10.76 11.65 -6.23
CA ASN A 144 9.77 11.82 -5.16
C ASN A 144 9.39 10.49 -4.51
N ALA A 145 9.18 9.43 -5.30
CA ALA A 145 8.92 8.10 -4.78
C ALA A 145 10.09 7.61 -3.90
N ALA A 146 11.34 7.76 -4.37
CA ALA A 146 12.52 7.40 -3.59
C ALA A 146 12.65 8.21 -2.29
N ALA A 147 12.38 9.52 -2.33
CA ALA A 147 12.41 10.36 -1.14
C ALA A 147 11.35 9.92 -0.11
N GLN A 148 10.15 9.59 -0.55
CA GLN A 148 9.07 9.10 0.31
C GLN A 148 9.39 7.75 0.93
N VAL A 149 9.99 6.82 0.18
CA VAL A 149 10.54 5.57 0.73
C VAL A 149 11.60 5.86 1.79
N GLY A 150 12.46 6.85 1.55
CA GLY A 150 13.42 7.35 2.55
C GLY A 150 12.76 7.82 3.85
N LEU A 151 11.59 8.47 3.77
CA LEU A 151 10.82 8.87 4.97
C LEU A 151 10.29 7.65 5.73
N LEU A 152 9.81 6.61 5.04
CA LEU A 152 9.34 5.37 5.68
C LEU A 152 10.49 4.68 6.44
N LEU A 153 11.65 4.54 5.79
CA LEU A 153 12.85 3.97 6.39
C LEU A 153 13.34 4.83 7.57
N GLY A 154 13.34 6.16 7.42
CA GLY A 154 13.70 7.10 8.48
C GLY A 154 12.76 7.04 9.68
N ALA A 155 11.48 6.72 9.47
CA ALA A 155 10.51 6.48 10.54
C ALA A 155 10.70 5.11 11.23
N GLY A 156 11.55 4.24 10.70
CA GLY A 156 11.92 2.95 11.30
C GLY A 156 11.36 1.72 10.60
N ALA A 157 10.80 1.85 9.39
CA ALA A 157 10.27 0.72 8.64
C ALA A 157 11.37 -0.31 8.37
N GLY A 158 11.16 -1.58 8.74
CA GLY A 158 12.13 -2.65 8.54
C GLY A 158 12.17 -3.20 7.10
N LEU A 159 11.02 -3.16 6.41
CA LEU A 159 10.88 -3.61 5.02
C LEU A 159 9.94 -2.68 4.26
N VAL A 160 10.42 -2.15 3.13
CA VAL A 160 9.60 -1.42 2.17
C VAL A 160 9.71 -2.11 0.81
N VAL A 161 8.58 -2.54 0.26
CA VAL A 161 8.46 -3.07 -1.10
C VAL A 161 8.12 -1.92 -2.03
N VAL A 162 8.94 -1.74 -3.05
CA VAL A 162 8.83 -0.64 -4.03
C VAL A 162 8.78 -1.24 -5.42
N PRO A 163 7.60 -1.65 -5.92
CA PRO A 163 7.51 -2.17 -7.27
C PRO A 163 7.81 -1.07 -8.29
N ASN A 164 8.35 -1.46 -9.44
CA ASN A 164 8.53 -0.54 -10.55
C ASN A 164 7.18 -0.20 -11.20
N VAL A 165 7.15 0.89 -11.97
CA VAL A 165 5.98 1.20 -12.78
C VAL A 165 5.78 0.07 -13.79
N PRO A 166 4.56 -0.50 -13.93
CA PRO A 166 4.27 -1.47 -14.98
C PRO A 166 4.59 -0.89 -16.37
N ASP A 167 4.79 -1.77 -17.35
CA ASP A 167 4.91 -1.31 -18.72
C ASP A 167 3.58 -0.70 -19.19
N ILE A 168 3.48 0.63 -19.10
CA ILE A 168 2.28 1.35 -19.46
C ILE A 168 2.02 1.34 -20.97
N SER A 169 3.04 1.08 -21.80
CA SER A 169 2.92 1.08 -23.27
C SER A 169 1.94 0.02 -23.79
N ALA A 170 1.72 -1.04 -23.00
CA ALA A 170 0.79 -2.11 -23.30
C ALA A 170 -0.62 -1.88 -22.74
N THR A 171 -0.88 -0.75 -22.05
CA THR A 171 -2.21 -0.50 -21.47
C THR A 171 -3.21 -0.05 -22.54
N PRO A 172 -4.45 -0.57 -22.55
CA PRO A 172 -5.44 -0.22 -23.58
C PRO A 172 -5.71 1.29 -23.69
N MET A 173 -5.78 2.00 -22.55
CA MET A 173 -6.01 3.43 -22.52
C MET A 173 -4.88 4.20 -23.22
N LEU A 174 -3.63 3.83 -22.97
CA LEU A 174 -2.51 4.50 -23.60
C LEU A 174 -2.42 4.17 -25.09
N LEU A 175 -2.66 2.90 -25.45
CA LEU A 175 -2.72 2.50 -26.85
C LEU A 175 -3.79 3.30 -27.61
N GLU A 176 -4.98 3.47 -27.02
CA GLU A 176 -6.05 4.31 -27.56
C GLU A 176 -5.64 5.79 -27.69
N ALA A 177 -4.96 6.35 -26.67
CA ALA A 177 -4.50 7.74 -26.71
C ALA A 177 -3.48 7.98 -27.83
N VAL A 178 -2.53 7.06 -28.03
CA VAL A 178 -1.54 7.14 -29.11
C VAL A 178 -2.20 6.97 -30.48
N ILE A 179 -3.10 6.00 -30.62
CA ILE A 179 -3.88 5.80 -31.86
C ILE A 179 -4.68 7.06 -32.19
N THR A 180 -5.37 7.63 -31.20
CA THR A 180 -6.20 8.83 -31.37
C THR A 180 -5.34 10.05 -31.73
N ALA A 181 -4.18 10.23 -31.10
CA ALA A 181 -3.26 11.32 -31.41
C ALA A 181 -2.65 11.19 -32.82
N GLY A 182 -2.35 9.96 -33.26
CA GLY A 182 -1.73 9.71 -34.56
C GLY A 182 -2.70 9.63 -35.74
N LEU A 183 -3.92 9.13 -35.54
CA LEU A 183 -4.89 8.82 -36.60
C LEU A 183 -6.18 9.65 -36.52
N GLY A 184 -6.36 10.45 -35.45
CA GLY A 184 -7.62 11.10 -35.13
C GLY A 184 -8.59 10.16 -34.39
N ALA A 185 -9.61 10.75 -33.76
CA ALA A 185 -10.62 9.98 -33.03
C ALA A 185 -11.43 9.08 -33.97
N ALA A 186 -11.70 7.85 -33.53
CA ALA A 186 -12.61 6.96 -34.25
C ALA A 186 -14.00 7.60 -34.35
N ALA A 187 -14.59 7.57 -35.54
CA ALA A 187 -15.96 8.06 -35.74
C ALA A 187 -16.93 7.27 -34.81
N PRO A 188 -17.88 7.94 -34.15
CA PRO A 188 -18.83 7.26 -33.29
C PRO A 188 -19.62 6.23 -34.09
N ARG A 189 -19.74 5.01 -33.56
CA ARG A 189 -20.59 3.97 -34.16
C ARG A 189 -22.05 4.44 -34.08
N ARG A 190 -22.74 4.43 -35.22
CA ARG A 190 -24.19 4.67 -35.31
C ARG A 190 -24.98 3.52 -34.71
#